data_AF-A0A944YVF3-F1
#
_entry.id   AF-A0A944YVF3-F1
#
_cell.length_a   1.000
_cell.length_b   1.000
_cell.length_c   1.000
_cell.angle_alpha   90.00
_cell.angle_beta   90.00
_cell.angle_gamma   90.00
#
_symmetry.space_group_name_H-M   'P 1'
#
loop_
_entity.id
_entity.type
_entity.pdbx_description
1 polymer ?
#
loop_
_entity_poly.entity_id
_entity_poly.type
_entity_poly.pdbx_seq_one_letter_code
_entity_poly.pdbx_strand_id
1 'polypeptide(L)' 'MFEKYGGFSTIHQAVQSFYDGVLDHEVLSPYFDGVDMARLIDHQSRFFASAMSGPSSFLRTGGTRQLLPLHSQYSGY' A
#
# COMPACT_ATOMS: atom_id res chain seq x y z
N MET A 1 -7.01 6.48 6.39
CA MET A 1 -6.18 5.83 7.41
C MET A 1 -4.77 5.54 6.93
N PHE A 2 -4.55 5.00 5.73
CA PHE A 2 -3.22 4.75 5.16
C PHE A 2 -2.28 5.98 5.19
N GLU A 3 -2.73 7.14 4.70
CA GLU A 3 -1.96 8.39 4.79
C GLU A 3 -1.90 8.97 6.21
N LYS A 4 -2.89 8.68 7.05
CA LYS A 4 -2.97 9.20 8.43
C LYS A 4 -1.95 8.54 9.38
N TYR A 5 -1.48 7.33 9.04
CA TYR A 5 -0.48 6.58 9.82
C TYR A 5 0.93 6.56 9.17
N GLY A 6 1.19 7.39 8.16
CA GLY A 6 2.51 7.52 7.52
C GLY A 6 2.74 6.67 6.26
N GLY A 7 1.68 6.10 5.69
CA GLY A 7 1.73 5.46 4.37
C GLY A 7 2.57 4.17 4.34
N PHE A 8 3.12 3.87 3.17
CA PHE A 8 3.88 2.64 2.92
C PHE A 8 5.11 2.51 3.83
N SER A 9 5.79 3.62 4.14
CA SER A 9 7.01 3.63 4.95
C SER A 9 6.78 3.11 6.37
N THR A 10 5.68 3.49 7.02
CA THR A 10 5.35 2.99 8.37
C THR A 10 5.08 1.49 8.37
N ILE A 11 4.40 1.00 7.33
CA ILE A 11 4.10 -0.43 7.19
C ILE A 11 5.38 -1.20 6.94
N HIS A 12 6.23 -0.68 6.07
CA HIS A 12 7.53 -1.27 5.78
C HIS A 12 8.39 -1.38 7.04
N GLN A 13 8.46 -0.32 7.84
CA GLN A 13 9.18 -0.33 9.11
C GLN A 13 8.59 -1.34 10.11
N ALA A 14 7.26 -1.43 10.21
CA ALA A 14 6.61 -2.40 11.09
C ALA A 14 6.89 -3.85 10.66
N VAL A 15 6.83 -4.13 9.36
CA VAL A 15 7.14 -5.46 8.80
C VAL A 15 8.62 -5.79 9.00
N GLN A 16 9.51 -4.83 8.80
CA GLN A 16 10.94 -5.01 9.05
C GLN A 16 11.21 -5.35 10.52
N SER A 17 10.69 -4.56 11.47
CA SER A 17 10.88 -4.83 12.91
C SER A 17 10.28 -6.16 13.36
N PHE A 18 9.20 -6.62 12.72
CA PHE A 18 8.67 -7.96 12.96
C PHE A 18 9.69 -9.04 12.55
N TYR A 19 10.25 -8.95 11.35
CA TYR A 19 11.23 -9.93 10.89
C TYR A 19 12.58 -9.84 11.61
N ASP A 20 12.98 -8.65 12.08
CA ASP A 20 14.15 -8.51 12.96
C ASP A 20 13.99 -9.38 14.22
N GLY A 21 12.80 -9.37 14.85
CA GLY A 21 12.51 -10.24 16.00
C GLY A 21 12.36 -11.72 15.67
N VAL A 22 11.83 -12.06 14.49
CA VAL A 22 11.72 -13.45 14.03
C VAL A 22 13.10 -14.06 13.77
N LEU A 23 14.01 -13.30 13.17
CA LEU A 23 15.37 -13.76 12.87
C LEU A 23 16.28 -13.80 14.09
N ASP A 24 15.97 -13.04 15.15
CA ASP A 24 16.69 -13.13 16.43
C ASP A 24 16.34 -14.42 17.22
N HIS A 25 15.24 -15.09 16.86
CA HIS A 25 14.78 -16.27 17.58
C HIS A 25 15.38 -17.58 17.04
N GLU A 26 16.06 -18.34 17.91
CA GLU A 26 16.80 -19.57 17.56
C GLU A 26 15.96 -20.63 16.84
N VAL A 27 14.68 -20.75 17.20
CA VAL A 27 13.75 -21.72 16.58
C VAL A 27 13.22 -21.22 15.23
N LEU A 28 13.05 -19.90 15.05
CA LEU A 28 12.36 -19.36 13.88
C LEU A 28 13.32 -18.98 12.76
N SER A 29 14.52 -18.48 13.10
CA SER A 29 15.54 -18.09 12.12
C SER A 29 15.84 -19.16 11.07
N PRO A 30 16.00 -20.46 11.42
CA PRO A 30 16.38 -21.49 10.44
C PRO A 30 15.35 -21.70 9.32
N TYR A 31 14.07 -21.33 9.54
CA TYR A 31 13.04 -21.42 8.50
C TYR A 31 13.22 -20.38 7.38
N PHE A 32 14.05 -19.37 7.62
CA PHE A 32 14.34 -18.28 6.68
C PHE A 32 15.75 -18.39 6.09
N ASP A 33 16.48 -19.48 6.35
CA ASP A 33 17.80 -19.71 5.77
C ASP A 33 17.72 -19.78 4.24
N GLY A 34 18.53 -18.96 3.57
CA GLY A 34 18.53 -18.84 2.11
C GLY A 34 17.35 -18.06 1.51
N VAL A 35 16.50 -17.45 2.35
CA VAL A 35 15.43 -16.56 1.89
C VAL A 35 15.97 -15.15 1.68
N ASP A 36 15.61 -14.55 0.55
CA ASP A 36 15.83 -13.12 0.32
C ASP A 36 14.86 -12.30 1.19
N MET A 37 15.32 -11.94 2.38
CA MET A 37 14.52 -11.21 3.36
C MET A 37 14.11 -9.82 2.88
N ALA A 38 14.98 -9.13 2.11
CA ALA A 38 14.64 -7.82 1.56
C ALA A 38 13.45 -7.92 0.61
N ARG A 39 13.45 -8.94 -0.26
CA ARG A 39 12.33 -9.23 -1.16
C ARG A 39 11.07 -9.66 -0.39
N LEU A 40 11.21 -10.49 0.64
CA LEU A 40 10.08 -10.93 1.47
C LEU A 40 9.42 -9.74 2.18
N ILE A 41 10.22 -8.87 2.81
CA ILE A 41 9.75 -7.68 3.52
C ILE A 41 9.05 -6.72 2.56
N ASP A 42 9.61 -6.44 1.37
CA ASP A 42 8.95 -5.59 0.36
C ASP A 42 7.60 -6.17 -0.07
N HIS A 43 7.55 -7.47 -0.37
CA HIS A 43 6.31 -8.12 -0.79
C HIS A 43 5.23 -8.07 0.30
N GLN A 44 5.57 -8.40 1.55
CA GLN A 44 4.63 -8.35 2.68
C GLN A 44 4.16 -6.93 2.96
N SER A 45 5.06 -5.94 2.88
CA SER A 45 4.71 -4.52 3.03
C SER A 45 3.67 -4.07 2.01
N ARG A 46 3.83 -4.49 0.74
CA ARG A 46 2.86 -4.20 -0.34
C ARG A 46 1.53 -4.90 -0.12
N PHE A 47 1.55 -6.16 0.33
CA PHE A 47 0.34 -6.89 0.65
C PHE A 47 -0.46 -6.20 1.76
N PHE A 48 0.19 -5.87 2.89
CA PHE A 48 -0.44 -5.15 3.98
C PHE A 48 -0.92 -3.76 3.55
N ALA A 49 -0.15 -3.07 2.71
CA ALA A 49 -0.56 -1.79 2.19
C ALA A 49 -1.79 -1.87 1.29
N SER A 50 -1.83 -2.86 0.40
CA SER A 50 -3.01 -3.20 -0.40
C SER A 50 -4.22 -3.54 0.47
N ALA A 51 -4.04 -4.41 1.47
CA ALA A 51 -5.11 -4.81 2.37
C ALA A 51 -5.70 -3.63 3.16
N MET A 52 -4.84 -2.74 3.69
CA MET A 52 -5.25 -1.56 4.46
C MET A 52 -5.81 -0.42 3.62
N SER A 53 -5.39 -0.29 2.36
CA SER A 53 -5.95 0.69 1.44
C SER A 53 -7.29 0.25 0.84
N GLY A 54 -7.68 -1.02 1.07
CA GLY A 54 -8.89 -1.63 0.51
C GLY A 54 -8.86 -1.62 -1.03
N PRO A 55 -9.93 -2.08 -1.71
CA PRO A 55 -10.06 -2.02 -3.18
C PRO A 55 -10.02 -0.59 -3.79
N SER A 56 -9.76 0.46 -3.00
CA SER A 56 -9.83 1.87 -3.39
C SER A 56 -8.51 2.49 -3.89
N SER A 57 -7.38 1.78 -3.80
CA SER A 57 -6.07 2.28 -4.28
C SER A 57 -5.70 1.81 -5.69
N PHE A 58 -6.28 0.71 -6.17
CA PHE A 58 -6.05 0.23 -7.55
C PHE A 58 -6.95 0.93 -8.59
N LEU A 59 -8.09 1.50 -8.16
CA LEU A 59 -9.09 2.09 -9.07
C LEU A 59 -8.89 3.58 -9.42
N ARG A 60 -7.79 4.22 -9.01
CA ARG A 60 -7.62 5.68 -9.24
C ARG A 60 -6.88 6.07 -10.51
N THR A 61 -6.37 5.11 -11.27
CA THR A 61 -5.78 5.40 -12.59
C THR A 61 -6.69 4.86 -13.68
N GLY A 62 -7.89 5.43 -13.75
CA GLY A 62 -8.96 5.03 -14.66
C GLY A 62 -9.98 6.16 -14.87
N GLY A 63 -9.50 7.35 -15.23
CA GLY A 63 -10.24 8.38 -15.99
C GLY A 63 -11.65 8.76 -15.54
N THR A 64 -11.79 9.54 -14.47
CA THR A 64 -12.93 10.48 -14.39
C THR A 64 -12.67 11.65 -15.33
N ARG A 65 -13.00 11.43 -16.61
CA ARG A 65 -13.18 12.48 -17.59
C ARG A 65 -14.13 13.50 -16.98
N GLN A 66 -13.65 14.72 -16.73
CA GLN A 66 -14.47 15.85 -16.31
C GLN A 66 -15.68 15.92 -17.23
N LEU A 67 -16.87 15.66 -16.67
CA LEU A 67 -18.11 16.07 -17.28
C LEU A 67 -18.18 17.59 -17.07
N LEU A 68 -17.77 18.34 -18.09
CA LEU A 68 -18.08 19.76 -18.21
C LEU A 68 -19.59 19.93 -17.98
N PRO A 69 -20.06 20.76 -17.04
CA PRO A 69 -21.45 21.15 -17.02
C PRO A 69 -21.68 22.00 -18.28
N LEU A 70 -22.42 21.46 -19.25
CA LEU A 70 -22.99 22.25 -20.34
C LEU A 70 -24.01 23.20 -19.72
N HIS A 71 -23.51 24.31 -19.18
CA HIS A 71 -24.36 25.37 -18.66
C HIS A 71 -24.97 26.12 -19.84
N SER A 72 -26.29 26.12 -19.83
CA SER A 72 -27.21 26.82 -20.71
C SER A 72 -26.82 28.28 -20.91
N GLN A 73 -26.31 28.62 -22.09
CA GLN A 73 -26.38 29.98 -22.62
C GLN A 73 -26.95 29.93 -24.04
N TYR A 74 -28.27 29.77 -24.11
CA TYR A 74 -29.08 30.35 -25.17
C TYR A 74 -30.38 30.85 -24.52
N SER A 75 -30.30 32.05 -23.97
CA SER A 75 -31.47 32.89 -23.72
C SER A 75 -31.06 34.33 -24.01
N GLY A 76 -31.72 34.94 -25.00
CA GLY A 76 -31.56 36.35 -25.36
C GLY A 76 -30.84 36.58 -26.68
N TYR A 77 -31.54 36.38 -27.80
CA TYR A 77 -31.91 37.40 -28.82
C TYR A 77 -32.61 36.71 -29.99
#